data_AF-A0A847ISC6-F1
#
_entry.id   AF-A0A847ISC6-F1
#
_cell.length_a   1.000
_cell.length_b   1.000
_cell.length_c   1.000
_cell.angle_alpha   90.00
_cell.angle_beta   90.00
_cell.angle_gamma   90.00
#
_symmetry.space_group_name_H-M   'P 1'
#
loop_
_entity.id
_entity.type
_entity.pdbx_description
1 polymer ?
#
loop_
_entity_poly.entity_id
_entity_poly.type
_entity_poly.pdbx_seq_one_letter_code
_entity_poly.pdbx_strand_id
1 'polypeptide(L)'
;PYVIFESAILLEMDPPFRATRVLTVSADRELRLHRTAGRDNVRIQSVMARMDKQWTDEQREAKADFVIISDNKQALLPRVLEVHQHMMNITQNHNEN
;
A
#
# COMPACT_ATOMS: atom_id res chain seq x y z
N PRO A 1 18.50 -1.85 7.97
CA PRO A 1 17.45 -2.87 7.79
C PRO A 1 16.14 -2.41 8.44
N TYR A 2 15.00 -2.70 7.83
CA TYR A 2 13.67 -2.26 8.28
C TYR A 2 12.68 -3.42 8.28
N VAL A 3 11.54 -3.23 8.95
CA VAL A 3 10.40 -4.17 8.95
C VAL A 3 9.23 -3.59 8.18
N ILE A 4 8.37 -4.45 7.62
CA ILE A 4 7.15 -4.04 6.92
C ILE A 4 5.96 -4.53 7.73
N PHE A 5 5.02 -3.62 7.98
CA PHE A 5 3.70 -3.94 8.52
C PHE A 5 2.67 -3.79 7.41
N GLU A 6 1.92 -4.86 7.12
CA GLU A 6 0.88 -4.87 6.08
C GLU A 6 -0.51 -4.87 6.72
N SER A 7 -1.34 -3.92 6.32
CA SER A 7 -2.77 -3.91 6.63
C SER A 7 -3.53 -3.06 5.61
N ALA A 8 -4.73 -3.51 5.21
CA ALA A 8 -5.60 -2.75 4.32
C ALA A 8 -6.17 -1.48 4.99
N ILE A 9 -6.17 -1.43 6.32
CA ILE A 9 -6.77 -0.35 7.12
C ILE A 9 -5.73 0.39 7.96
N LEU A 10 -4.45 0.30 7.61
CA LEU A 10 -3.34 0.80 8.43
C LEU A 10 -3.50 2.27 8.83
N LEU A 11 -3.93 3.10 7.88
CA LEU A 11 -4.03 4.55 8.01
C LEU A 11 -5.31 5.04 8.69
N GLU A 12 -6.36 4.23 8.69
CA GLU A 12 -7.69 4.57 9.21
C GLU A 12 -7.93 4.00 10.62
N MET A 13 -6.95 3.28 11.18
CA MET A 13 -7.02 2.79 12.54
C MET A 13 -7.09 3.93 13.56
N ASP A 14 -7.84 3.68 14.63
CA ASP A 14 -7.89 4.51 15.83
C ASP A 14 -7.54 3.65 17.06
N PRO A 15 -6.40 3.90 17.73
CA PRO A 15 -5.44 4.97 17.46
C PRO A 15 -4.64 4.73 16.17
N PRO A 16 -4.14 5.80 15.51
CA PRO A 16 -3.35 5.67 14.28
C PRO A 16 -2.09 4.83 14.47
N PHE A 17 -1.83 3.92 13.53
CA PHE A 17 -0.61 3.14 13.52
C PHE A 17 0.60 4.04 13.29
N ARG A 18 1.66 3.86 14.11
CA ARG A 18 2.89 4.65 13.99
C ARG A 18 3.91 3.89 13.16
N ALA A 19 4.21 4.40 11.97
CA ALA A 19 5.29 3.94 11.12
C ALA A 19 6.25 5.09 10.80
N THR A 20 7.53 4.79 10.57
CA THR A 20 8.54 5.77 10.10
C THR A 20 8.21 6.28 8.69
N ARG A 21 7.69 5.38 7.85
CA ARG A 21 7.24 5.65 6.49
C ARG A 21 6.00 4.81 6.18
N VAL A 22 5.13 5.36 5.35
CA VAL A 22 3.92 4.72 4.84
C VAL A 22 4.06 4.53 3.34
N LEU A 23 3.75 3.32 2.86
CA LEU A 23 3.64 3.00 1.45
C LEU A 23 2.22 2.54 1.12
N THR A 24 1.63 3.15 0.10
CA THR A 24 0.36 2.72 -0.46
C THR A 24 0.59 2.05 -1.81
N VAL A 25 -0.08 0.92 -2.03
CA VAL A 25 -0.22 0.32 -3.36
C VAL A 25 -1.60 0.67 -3.92
N SER A 26 -1.60 1.29 -5.09
CA SER A 26 -2.81 1.73 -5.81
C SER A 26 -2.95 1.00 -7.12
N ALA A 27 -4.18 0.84 -7.59
CA ALA A 27 -4.50 0.29 -8.90
C ALA A 27 -5.95 0.64 -9.24
N ASP A 28 -6.27 0.64 -10.53
CA ASP A 28 -7.63 0.87 -11.01
C ASP A 28 -8.64 0.01 -10.24
N ARG A 29 -9.74 0.64 -9.81
CA ARG A 29 -10.77 0.00 -8.97
C ARG A 29 -11.27 -1.31 -9.56
N GLU A 30 -11.57 -1.31 -10.86
CA GLU A 30 -12.02 -2.51 -11.57
C GLU A 30 -10.98 -3.62 -11.55
N LEU A 31 -9.70 -3.29 -11.73
CA LEU A 31 -8.62 -4.27 -11.67
C LEU A 31 -8.50 -4.90 -10.28
N ARG A 32 -8.64 -4.09 -9.22
CA ARG A 32 -8.65 -4.59 -7.83
C ARG A 32 -9.84 -5.51 -7.56
N LEU A 33 -11.03 -5.13 -8.02
CA LEU A 33 -12.26 -5.92 -7.86
C LEU A 33 -12.10 -7.31 -8.50
N HIS A 34 -11.70 -7.36 -9.77
CA HIS A 34 -11.54 -8.62 -10.50
C HIS A 34 -10.44 -9.51 -9.88
N ARG A 35 -9.30 -8.93 -9.50
CA ARG A 35 -8.20 -9.67 -8.85
C ARG A 35 -8.61 -10.26 -7.51
N THR A 36 -9.25 -9.46 -6.66
CA THR A 36 -9.64 -9.90 -5.31
C THR A 36 -10.73 -10.96 -5.38
N ALA A 37 -11.74 -10.75 -6.22
CA ALA A 37 -12.81 -11.73 -6.42
C ALA A 37 -12.29 -13.06 -6.96
N GLY A 38 -11.41 -13.01 -7.96
CA GLY A 38 -10.80 -14.20 -8.55
C GLY A 38 -9.85 -14.94 -7.60
N ARG A 39 -9.02 -14.20 -6.84
CA ARG A 39 -8.08 -14.77 -5.87
C ARG A 39 -8.80 -15.43 -4.70
N ASP A 40 -9.77 -14.74 -4.13
CA ASP A 40 -10.46 -15.18 -2.91
C ASP A 40 -11.67 -16.10 -3.23
N ASN A 41 -11.98 -16.31 -4.52
CA ASN A 41 -13.16 -17.05 -5.02
C ASN A 41 -14.48 -16.56 -4.41
N VAL A 42 -14.70 -15.24 -4.43
CA VAL A 42 -15.86 -14.56 -3.83
C VAL A 42 -16.61 -13.72 -4.85
N ARG A 43 -17.86 -13.37 -4.53
CA ARG A 43 -18.65 -12.44 -5.36
C ARG A 43 -18.06 -11.04 -5.34
N ILE A 44 -18.08 -10.37 -6.49
CA ILE A 44 -17.65 -8.96 -6.66
C ILE A 44 -18.34 -8.04 -5.64
N GLN A 45 -19.65 -8.22 -5.40
CA GLN A 45 -20.42 -7.44 -4.43
C GLN A 45 -19.82 -7.52 -3.00
N SER A 46 -19.32 -8.68 -2.59
CA SER A 46 -18.68 -8.88 -1.28
C SER A 46 -17.30 -8.22 -1.20
N VAL A 47 -16.62 -8.03 -2.34
CA VAL A 47 -15.38 -7.26 -2.42
C VAL A 47 -15.68 -5.77 -2.38
N MET A 48 -16.65 -5.29 -3.17
CA MET A 48 -17.10 -3.89 -3.16
C MET A 48 -17.49 -3.46 -1.74
N ALA A 49 -18.32 -4.22 -1.06
CA ALA A 49 -18.74 -3.91 0.31
C ALA A 49 -17.59 -3.89 1.33
N ARG A 50 -16.46 -4.54 1.04
CA ARG A 50 -15.22 -4.44 1.85
C ARG A 50 -14.44 -3.17 1.50
N MET A 51 -14.29 -2.88 0.21
CA MET A 51 -13.61 -1.67 -0.26
C MET A 51 -14.33 -0.40 0.19
N ASP A 52 -15.67 -0.39 0.19
CA ASP A 52 -16.49 0.76 0.59
C ASP A 52 -16.40 1.09 2.09
N LYS A 53 -15.83 0.18 2.90
CA LYS A 53 -15.56 0.40 4.34
C LYS A 53 -14.16 0.94 4.61
N GLN A 54 -13.31 1.00 3.57
CA GLN A 54 -11.94 1.48 3.65
C GLN A 54 -11.86 2.92 3.16
N TRP A 55 -10.80 3.62 3.52
CA TRP A 55 -10.47 4.91 2.95
C TRP A 55 -10.33 4.84 1.43
N THR A 56 -10.68 5.96 0.78
CA THR A 56 -10.52 6.10 -0.67
C THR A 56 -9.04 6.10 -1.05
N ASP A 57 -8.76 5.83 -2.33
CA ASP A 57 -7.38 5.82 -2.84
C ASP A 57 -6.74 7.19 -2.63
N GLU A 58 -7.49 8.28 -2.86
CA GLU A 58 -7.02 9.66 -2.66
C GLU A 58 -6.65 9.93 -1.20
N GLN A 59 -7.44 9.43 -0.23
CA GLN A 59 -7.14 9.58 1.19
C GLN A 59 -5.86 8.82 1.57
N ARG A 60 -5.68 7.59 1.07
CA ARG A 60 -4.50 6.77 1.35
C ARG A 60 -3.25 7.32 0.69
N GLU A 61 -3.36 7.83 -0.54
CA GLU A 61 -2.25 8.44 -1.29
C GLU A 61 -1.81 9.76 -0.67
N ALA A 62 -2.75 10.61 -0.23
CA ALA A 62 -2.43 11.88 0.44
C ALA A 62 -1.70 11.73 1.78
N LYS A 63 -1.70 10.52 2.36
CA LYS A 63 -1.07 10.19 3.63
C LYS A 63 0.13 9.25 3.50
N ALA A 64 0.48 8.85 2.28
CA ALA A 64 1.61 7.96 2.03
C ALA A 64 2.88 8.74 1.67
N ASP A 65 4.03 8.27 2.14
CA ASP A 65 5.34 8.75 1.69
C ASP A 65 5.69 8.18 0.31
N PHE A 66 5.18 6.99 0.00
CA PHE A 66 5.39 6.31 -1.28
C PHE A 66 4.08 5.79 -1.85
N VAL A 67 3.92 5.94 -3.16
CA VAL A 67 2.83 5.31 -3.93
C VAL A 67 3.44 4.40 -4.99
N ILE A 68 2.97 3.15 -5.02
CA ILE A 68 3.27 2.18 -6.08
C ILE A 68 1.97 1.88 -6.84
N ILE A 69 1.99 2.11 -8.16
CA ILE A 69 0.85 1.82 -9.03
C ILE A 69 1.00 0.42 -9.63
N SER A 70 0.04 -0.47 -9.36
CA SER A 70 -0.01 -1.86 -9.82
C SER A 70 -1.04 -2.04 -10.94
N ASP A 71 -0.78 -1.41 -12.08
CA ASP A 71 -1.70 -1.30 -13.22
C ASP A 71 -1.44 -2.31 -14.37
N ASN A 72 -0.48 -3.21 -14.24
CA ASN A 72 0.04 -4.11 -15.30
C ASN A 72 0.67 -3.41 -16.51
N LYS A 73 0.83 -2.07 -16.48
CA LYS A 73 1.46 -1.32 -17.57
C LYS A 73 2.92 -1.08 -17.27
N GLN A 74 3.24 -0.84 -16.00
CA GLN A 74 4.60 -0.56 -15.55
C GLN A 74 5.19 -1.75 -14.79
N ALA A 75 6.50 -1.96 -14.94
CA ALA A 75 7.22 -2.95 -14.15
C ALA A 75 7.25 -2.52 -12.67
N LEU A 76 6.78 -3.38 -11.78
CA LEU A 76 6.75 -3.08 -10.34
C LEU A 76 8.12 -3.16 -9.68
N LEU A 77 8.98 -4.07 -10.15
CA LEU A 77 10.27 -4.35 -9.50
C LEU A 77 11.19 -3.12 -9.42
N PRO A 78 11.37 -2.31 -10.50
CA PRO A 78 12.15 -1.08 -10.39
C PRO A 78 11.64 -0.14 -9.29
N ARG A 79 10.32 0.06 -9.21
CA ARG A 79 9.71 0.95 -8.22
C ARG A 79 9.86 0.42 -6.79
N VAL A 80 9.74 -0.89 -6.60
CA VAL A 80 9.99 -1.54 -5.30
C VAL A 80 11.46 -1.37 -4.88
N LEU A 81 12.40 -1.53 -5.81
CA LEU A 81 13.82 -1.36 -5.53
C LEU A 81 14.18 0.08 -5.16
N GLU A 82 13.57 1.08 -5.79
CA GLU A 82 13.72 2.49 -5.42
C GLU A 82 13.29 2.75 -3.97
N VAL A 83 12.10 2.26 -3.58
CA VAL A 83 11.62 2.39 -2.19
C VAL A 83 12.57 1.66 -1.24
N HIS A 84 12.98 0.45 -1.57
CA HIS A 84 13.89 -0.34 -0.75
C HIS A 84 15.21 0.39 -0.51
N GLN A 85 15.84 0.92 -1.56
CA GLN A 85 17.09 1.69 -1.45
C GLN A 85 16.92 2.93 -0.58
N HIS A 86 15.80 3.65 -0.73
CA HIS A 86 15.50 4.81 0.09
C HIS A 86 15.38 4.43 1.59
N MET A 87 14.66 3.35 1.90
CA MET A 87 14.50 2.85 3.27
C MET A 87 15.82 2.38 3.89
N MET A 88 16.68 1.74 3.10
CA MET A 88 18.00 1.32 3.56
C MET A 88 18.89 2.52 3.91
N ASN A 89 18.84 3.60 3.12
CA ASN A 89 19.61 4.83 3.38
C ASN A 89 19.13 5.56 4.64
N ILE A 90 17.82 5.63 4.88
CA ILE A 90 17.27 6.19 6.14
C ILE A 90 17.85 5.45 7.34
N THR A 91 17.99 4.13 7.25
CA THR A 91 18.49 3.32 8.37
C THR A 91 19.98 3.58 8.65
N GLN A 92 20.79 3.89 7.65
CA GLN A 92 22.21 4.17 7.85
C GLN A 92 22.42 5.51 8.58
N ASN A 93 21.73 6.57 8.15
CA ASN A 93 21.85 7.89 8.74
C ASN A 93 21.34 7.98 10.19
N HIS A 94 20.48 7.05 10.61
CA HIS A 94 19.97 6.99 11.99
C HIS A 94 20.92 6.25 12.95
N ASN A 95 21.86 5.46 12.44
CA ASN A 95 22.84 4.72 13.24
C ASN A 95 24.16 5.50 13.42
N GLU A 96 24.33 6.62 12.72
CA GLU A 96 25.53 7.47 12.77
C GLU A 96 25.37 8.69 13.71
N ASN A 97 24.22 8.83 14.37
CA ASN A 97 23.96 9.83 15.42
C ASN A 97 23.67 9.13 16.75
#